data_AF-A0A0A2V4K1-F1
#
_entry.id   AF-A0A0A2V4K1-F1
#
_cell.length_a   1.000
_cell.length_b   1.000
_cell.length_c   1.000
_cell.angle_alpha   90.00
_cell.angle_beta   90.00
_cell.angle_gamma   90.00
#
_symmetry.space_group_name_H-M   'P 1'
#
loop_
_entity.id
_entity.type
_entity.pdbx_description
1 polymer ?
#
loop_
_entity_poly.entity_id
_entity_poly.type
_entity_poly.pdbx_seq_one_letter_code
_entity_poly.pdbx_strand_id
1 'polypeptide(L)'
;MLEILDGDYTPYQGYHFDCAAAQADVHRGGRNRQLSRLIFIIHHKAEDDSNYRWTKEWLERRFGFEEQALLKGTGYKMGEWLNSATWSAPPGISPTEHCQKIETSCYNTTTLSER
;
A
#
# COMPACT_ATOMS: atom_id res chain seq x y z
N MET A 1 4.76 -5.97 7.99
CA MET A 1 4.48 -4.68 7.34
C MET A 1 5.46 -4.58 6.19
N LEU A 2 4.98 -4.65 4.96
CA LEU A 2 5.83 -4.44 3.79
C LEU A 2 5.82 -2.93 3.54
N GLU A 3 6.69 -2.20 4.25
CA GLU A 3 6.99 -0.79 3.99
C GLU A 3 7.91 -0.72 2.77
N ILE A 4 7.37 -0.48 1.57
CA ILE A 4 8.13 0.01 0.41
C ILE A 4 7.12 0.85 -0.41
N LEU A 5 7.31 2.15 -0.67
CA LEU A 5 8.07 2.65 -1.83
C LEU A 5 8.30 4.18 -1.88
N ASP A 6 8.10 4.93 -0.78
CA ASP A 6 8.48 6.35 -0.76
C ASP A 6 9.31 6.64 0.49
N GLY A 7 10.63 6.69 0.34
CA GLY A 7 11.56 7.02 1.42
C GLY A 7 11.35 8.44 1.97
N ASP A 8 10.66 9.29 1.23
CA ASP A 8 10.33 10.66 1.63
C ASP A 8 8.90 10.79 2.18
N TYR A 9 8.14 9.68 2.27
CA TYR A 9 6.81 9.71 2.85
C TYR A 9 6.89 9.79 4.38
N THR A 10 6.60 10.97 4.91
CA THR A 10 6.43 11.19 6.35
C THR A 10 4.93 11.33 6.65
N PRO A 11 4.28 10.37 7.35
CA PRO A 11 2.88 10.53 7.73
C PRO A 11 2.73 11.70 8.70
N TYR A 12 1.81 12.63 8.44
CA TYR A 12 1.65 13.85 9.26
C TYR A 12 1.19 13.58 10.71
N GLN A 13 0.79 12.34 11.03
CA GLN A 13 0.37 11.90 12.36
C GLN A 13 0.71 10.42 12.63
N GLY A 14 1.69 9.86 11.91
CA GLY A 14 2.06 8.46 12.08
C GLY A 14 2.91 8.28 13.34
N TYR A 15 2.53 7.32 14.18
CA TYR A 15 3.43 6.81 15.21
C TYR A 15 4.50 5.94 14.53
N HIS A 16 5.74 6.41 14.50
CA HIS A 16 6.88 5.54 14.22
C HIS A 16 7.19 4.76 15.50
N PHE A 17 6.97 3.46 15.48
CA PHE A 17 7.50 2.58 16.53
C PHE A 17 8.98 2.37 16.26
N ASP A 18 9.83 3.03 17.02
CA ASP A 18 11.26 2.70 17.06
C ASP A 18 11.39 1.35 17.77
N CYS A 19 11.51 0.27 16.98
CA CYS A 19 11.64 -1.06 17.52
C CYS A 19 13.03 -1.16 18.14
N ALA A 20 13.10 -1.34 19.46
CA ALA A 20 14.36 -1.66 20.13
C ALA A 20 15.06 -2.81 19.39
N ALA A 21 16.39 -2.76 19.23
CA ALA A 21 17.14 -3.71 18.42
C ALA A 21 16.85 -5.19 18.75
N ALA A 22 16.52 -5.48 20.02
CA ALA A 22 16.15 -6.81 20.51
C ALA A 22 14.77 -7.32 20.05
N GLN A 23 13.93 -6.46 19.47
CA GLN A 23 12.63 -6.78 18.86
C GLN A 23 12.61 -6.51 17.35
N ALA A 24 13.74 -6.07 16.77
CA ALA A 24 13.82 -5.78 15.34
C ALA A 24 13.53 -7.02 14.50
N ASP A 25 13.81 -8.22 15.00
CA ASP A 25 13.50 -9.52 14.40
C ASP A 25 12.02 -9.92 14.49
N VAL A 26 11.29 -9.39 15.48
CA VAL A 26 9.84 -9.59 15.64
C VAL A 26 9.06 -8.76 14.60
N HIS A 27 9.62 -7.60 14.21
CA HIS A 27 8.98 -6.64 13.30
C HIS A 27 9.52 -6.67 11.86
N ARG A 28 10.81 -6.92 11.66
CA ARG A 28 11.38 -7.30 10.36
C ARG A 28 11.03 -8.76 10.14
N GLY A 29 10.51 -9.15 8.97
CA GLY A 29 9.99 -10.49 8.70
C GLY A 29 11.00 -11.64 8.84
N GLY A 30 11.41 -11.97 10.07
CA GLY A 30 12.17 -13.16 10.40
C GLY A 30 11.24 -14.37 10.37
N ARG A 31 11.20 -15.04 9.22
CA ARG A 31 10.76 -16.42 8.89
C ARG A 31 9.46 -17.03 9.48
N ASN A 32 8.97 -16.63 10.65
CA ASN A 32 7.93 -17.33 11.41
C ASN A 32 6.61 -16.57 11.59
N ARG A 33 6.53 -15.26 11.30
CA ARG A 33 5.24 -14.57 11.28
C ARG A 33 4.56 -14.77 9.93
N GLN A 34 3.51 -15.59 9.91
CA GLN A 34 2.56 -15.56 8.80
C GLN A 34 1.95 -14.15 8.73
N LEU A 35 2.09 -13.51 7.57
CA LEU A 35 1.29 -12.33 7.26
C LEU A 35 -0.18 -12.75 7.33
N SER A 36 -0.97 -12.08 8.17
CA SER A 36 -2.40 -12.40 8.35
C SER A 36 -3.30 -11.60 7.43
N ARG A 37 -2.86 -10.40 7.02
CA ARG A 37 -3.63 -9.50 6.16
C ARG A 37 -2.69 -8.67 5.30
N LEU A 38 -3.11 -8.44 4.05
CA LEU A 38 -2.51 -7.46 3.15
C LEU A 38 -3.40 -6.22 3.08
N ILE A 39 -2.79 -5.06 3.29
CA ILE A 39 -3.45 -3.76 3.27
C ILE A 39 -2.66 -2.83 2.35
N PHE A 40 -3.35 -2.08 1.49
CA PHE A 40 -2.76 -0.94 0.79
C PHE A 40 -3.24 0.37 1.41
N ILE A 41 -2.33 1.34 1.49
CA ILE A 41 -2.66 2.73 1.76
C ILE A 41 -2.17 3.52 0.54
N ILE A 42 -3.10 4.19 -0.14
CA ILE A 42 -2.80 4.97 -1.34
C ILE A 42 -3.06 6.44 -1.02
N HIS A 43 -2.04 7.27 -1.21
CA HIS A 43 -2.16 8.72 -1.17
C HIS A 43 -2.28 9.25 -2.60
N HIS A 44 -3.27 10.11 -2.83
CA HIS A 44 -3.46 10.76 -4.12
C HIS A 44 -3.86 12.22 -3.93
N LYS A 45 -3.65 13.05 -4.94
CA LYS A 45 -4.02 14.46 -4.90
C LYS A 45 -5.53 14.60 -4.73
N ALA A 46 -5.95 15.55 -3.89
CA ALA A 46 -7.37 15.81 -3.68
C ALA A 46 -8.07 16.32 -4.95
N GLU A 47 -7.34 17.05 -5.80
CA GLU A 47 -7.85 17.67 -7.03
C GLU A 47 -7.64 16.81 -8.29
N ASP A 48 -6.78 15.79 -8.22
CA ASP A 48 -6.51 14.86 -9.32
C ASP A 48 -6.57 13.41 -8.83
N ASP A 49 -7.66 12.75 -9.18
CA ASP A 49 -7.93 11.36 -8.83
C ASP A 49 -7.72 10.40 -10.02
N SER A 50 -7.16 10.84 -11.14
CA SER A 50 -7.03 10.01 -12.35
C SER A 50 -6.22 8.73 -12.12
N ASN A 51 -5.01 8.88 -11.58
CA ASN A 51 -4.15 7.76 -11.18
C ASN A 51 -4.80 6.93 -10.07
N TYR A 52 -5.47 7.58 -9.12
CA TYR A 52 -6.18 6.89 -8.05
C TYR A 52 -7.28 5.97 -8.59
N ARG A 53 -8.11 6.46 -9.51
CA ARG A 53 -9.18 5.69 -10.14
C ARG A 53 -8.63 4.50 -10.92
N TRP A 54 -7.52 4.68 -11.64
CA TRP A 54 -6.84 3.58 -12.31
C TRP A 54 -6.34 2.53 -11.31
N THR A 55 -5.65 2.96 -10.24
CA THR A 55 -5.13 2.03 -9.21
C THR A 55 -6.26 1.31 -8.48
N LYS A 56 -7.36 2.01 -8.18
CA LYS A 56 -8.59 1.45 -7.62
C LYS A 56 -9.14 0.35 -8.52
N GLU A 57 -9.40 0.64 -9.79
CA GLU A 57 -9.92 -0.37 -10.72
C GLU A 57 -8.97 -1.56 -10.90
N TRP A 58 -7.66 -1.30 -10.89
CA TRP A 58 -6.64 -2.35 -10.98
C TRP A 58 -6.66 -3.25 -9.74
N LEU A 59 -6.70 -2.69 -8.53
CA LEU A 59 -6.79 -3.42 -7.27
C LEU A 59 -8.09 -4.24 -7.16
N GLU A 60 -9.24 -3.63 -7.49
CA GLU A 60 -10.55 -4.30 -7.43
C GLU A 60 -10.64 -5.43 -8.46
N ARG A 61 -10.34 -5.15 -9.73
CA ARG A 61 -10.57 -6.12 -10.81
C ARG A 61 -9.54 -7.24 -10.89
N ARG A 62 -8.26 -6.95 -10.59
CA ARG A 62 -7.19 -7.96 -10.74
C ARG A 62 -6.97 -8.78 -9.48
N PHE A 63 -7.23 -8.19 -8.33
CA PHE A 63 -6.83 -8.74 -7.04
C PHE A 63 -8.00 -8.86 -6.05
N GLY A 64 -9.16 -8.31 -6.36
CA GLY A 64 -10.35 -8.40 -5.52
C GLY A 64 -10.26 -7.56 -4.25
N PHE A 65 -9.35 -6.57 -4.19
CA PHE A 65 -9.29 -5.68 -3.03
C PHE A 65 -10.57 -4.86 -2.92
N GLU A 66 -10.95 -4.57 -1.68
CA GLU A 66 -12.08 -3.69 -1.37
C GLU A 66 -11.57 -2.42 -0.70
N GLU A 67 -12.08 -1.26 -1.15
CA GLU A 67 -11.85 0.03 -0.51
C GLU A 67 -12.56 0.03 0.86
N GLN A 68 -11.79 0.10 1.93
CA GLN A 68 -12.33 0.10 3.30
C GLN A 68 -12.65 1.52 3.77
N ALA A 69 -11.86 2.50 3.33
CA ALA A 69 -12.03 3.90 3.69
C ALA A 69 -11.35 4.83 2.68
N LEU A 70 -11.92 6.01 2.49
CA LEU A 70 -11.33 7.14 1.77
C LEU A 70 -11.40 8.39 2.66
N LEU A 71 -10.25 8.82 3.18
CA LEU A 71 -10.14 9.99 4.03
C LEU A 71 -9.64 11.20 3.23
N LYS A 72 -10.48 12.23 3.10
CA LYS A 72 -10.16 13.41 2.30
C LYS A 72 -9.31 14.42 3.06
N GLY A 73 -8.35 15.05 2.39
CA GLY A 73 -7.53 16.13 2.94
C GLY A 73 -6.72 15.73 4.18
N THR A 74 -6.27 14.47 4.26
CA THR A 74 -5.54 13.94 5.42
C THR A 74 -4.03 14.07 5.30
N GLY A 75 -3.51 14.28 4.10
CA GLY A 75 -2.10 14.57 3.87
C GLY A 75 -1.89 15.94 3.24
N TYR A 76 -0.67 16.44 3.34
CA TYR A 76 -0.22 17.64 2.64
C TYR A 76 1.21 17.41 2.17
N LYS A 77 1.46 17.50 0.86
CA LYS A 77 2.80 17.31 0.26
C LYS A 77 2.97 18.29 -0.89
N MET A 78 4.10 18.99 -0.94
CA MET A 78 4.47 19.91 -2.02
C MET A 78 3.40 20.96 -2.37
N GLY A 79 2.74 21.53 -1.35
CA GLY A 79 1.72 22.57 -1.56
C GLY A 79 0.30 22.04 -1.78
N GLU A 80 0.12 20.72 -1.90
CA GLU A 80 -1.13 20.10 -2.29
C GLU A 80 -1.72 19.22 -1.18
N TRP A 81 -3.05 19.25 -1.06
CA TRP A 81 -3.79 18.35 -0.18
C TRP A 81 -3.89 16.96 -0.79
N LEU A 82 -3.73 15.94 0.05
CA LEU A 82 -3.80 14.54 -0.33
C LEU A 82 -4.99 13.85 0.37
N ASN A 83 -5.66 12.99 -0.37
CA ASN A 83 -6.60 12.02 0.16
C ASN A 83 -5.85 10.70 0.43
N SER A 84 -6.33 9.94 1.41
CA SER A 84 -5.74 8.66 1.81
C SER A 84 -6.80 7.56 1.73
N ALA A 85 -6.58 6.57 0.88
CA ALA A 85 -7.46 5.43 0.71
C ALA A 85 -6.85 4.19 1.33
N THR A 86 -7.63 3.43 2.11
CA THR A 86 -7.20 2.16 2.71
C THR A 86 -7.95 1.01 2.07
N TRP A 87 -7.22 -0.05 1.73
CA TRP A 87 -7.73 -1.20 1.00
C TRP A 87 -7.37 -2.49 1.72
N SER A 88 -8.27 -3.46 1.73
CA SER A 88 -7.98 -4.80 2.26
C SER A 88 -8.17 -5.88 1.22
N ALA A 89 -7.27 -6.87 1.26
CA ALA A 89 -7.42 -8.07 0.46
C ALA A 89 -8.65 -8.89 0.91
N PRO A 90 -9.24 -9.71 0.01
CA PRO A 90 -10.28 -10.66 0.38
C PRO A 90 -9.86 -11.60 1.52
N PRO A 91 -10.80 -12.04 2.36
CA PRO A 91 -10.53 -13.09 3.33
C PRO A 91 -10.16 -14.41 2.63
N GLY A 92 -9.32 -15.22 3.27
CA GLY A 92 -8.97 -16.56 2.79
C GLY A 92 -7.83 -16.62 1.76
N ILE A 93 -7.23 -15.49 1.39
CA ILE A 93 -6.06 -15.47 0.50
C ILE A 93 -4.77 -15.34 1.32
N SER A 94 -3.76 -16.15 0.99
CA SER A 94 -2.41 -16.02 1.53
C SER A 94 -1.83 -14.65 1.17
N PRO A 95 -1.52 -13.77 2.16
CA PRO A 95 -0.96 -12.45 1.86
C PRO A 95 0.37 -12.53 1.11
N THR A 96 1.19 -13.54 1.38
CA THR A 96 2.47 -13.74 0.70
C THR A 96 2.29 -14.04 -0.78
N GLU A 97 1.39 -14.98 -1.13
CA GLU A 97 1.10 -15.30 -2.54
C GLU A 97 0.48 -14.09 -3.25
N HIS A 98 -0.35 -13.33 -2.53
CA HIS A 98 -1.00 -12.14 -3.06
C HIS A 98 0.03 -11.03 -3.37
N CYS A 99 0.96 -10.77 -2.45
CA CYS A 99 2.06 -9.82 -2.69
C CYS A 99 2.88 -10.21 -3.92
N GLN A 100 3.24 -11.48 -4.06
CA GLN A 100 4.01 -11.96 -5.23
C GLN A 100 3.25 -11.77 -6.54
N LYS A 101 1.92 -12.01 -6.56
CA LYS A 101 1.08 -11.74 -7.74
C LYS A 101 1.04 -10.26 -8.10
N ILE A 102 0.95 -9.39 -7.09
CA ILE A 102 0.96 -7.93 -7.27
C ILE A 102 2.31 -7.47 -7.80
N GLU A 103 3.42 -7.87 -7.19
CA GLU A 103 4.78 -7.56 -7.64
C GLU A 103 4.99 -7.97 -9.09
N THR A 104 4.64 -9.22 -9.44
CA THR A 104 4.73 -9.73 -10.81
C THR A 104 3.87 -8.91 -11.79
N SER A 105 2.66 -8.51 -11.37
CA SER A 105 1.81 -7.65 -12.20
C SER A 105 2.40 -6.25 -12.38
N CYS A 106 3.00 -5.65 -11.35
CA CYS A 106 3.67 -4.36 -11.47
C CYS A 106 4.81 -4.43 -12.48
N TYR A 107 5.67 -5.46 -12.40
CA TYR A 107 6.75 -5.67 -13.37
C TYR A 107 6.22 -5.82 -14.81
N ASN A 108 5.12 -6.56 -15.00
CA ASN A 108 4.50 -6.72 -16.32
C ASN A 108 3.84 -5.43 -16.82
N THR A 109 3.27 -4.60 -15.95
CA THR A 109 2.69 -3.32 -16.36
C THR A 109 3.78 -2.31 -16.74
N THR A 110 4.87 -2.22 -15.98
CA THR A 110 6.02 -1.36 -16.32
C THR A 110 6.63 -1.77 -17.66
N THR A 111 6.84 -3.06 -17.90
CA THR A 111 7.38 -3.56 -19.18
C THR A 111 6.43 -3.38 -20.38
N LEU A 112 5.12 -3.24 -20.15
CA LEU A 112 4.16 -2.88 -21.19
C LEU A 112 4.10 -1.37 -21.46
N SER A 113 4.40 -0.52 -20.48
CA SER A 113 4.50 0.93 -20.69
C SER A 113 5.79 1.36 -21.40
N GLU A 114 6.80 0.49 -21.43
CA GLU A 114 8.08 0.70 -22.12
C GLU A 114 8.09 0.20 -23.58
N ARG A 115 6.97 -0.31 -24.11
CA ARG A 115 6.83 -0.78 -25.50
C ARG A 115 5.80 0.06 -26.27
#